data_AF-A0A7V6NFR8-F1
#
_entry.id   AF-A0A7V6NFR8-F1
#
_cell.length_a   1.000
_cell.length_b   1.000
_cell.length_c   1.000
_cell.angle_alpha   90.00
_cell.angle_beta   90.00
_cell.angle_gamma   90.00
#
_symmetry.space_group_name_H-M   'P 1'
#
loop_
_entity.id
_entity.type
_entity.pdbx_description
1 polymer ?
#
loop_
_entity_poly.entity_id
_entity_poly.type
_entity_poly.pdbx_seq_one_letter_code
_entity_poly.pdbx_strand_id
1 'polypeptide(L)'
;AVAIAIHNFPEGIATFMAALENPALGISIAVAIAIHNIPEGIAVSIPIYYATGSRKKAFGITLLSGLAEPLGALVTYLILMPFMSPMVMGAVFAVVAGIMVYISVDELLPGAHEYGEHHVAIYGLISGMAIMAVSLILFA
;
A
#
# COMPACT_ATOMS: atom_id res chain seq x y z
N ALA A 1 -12.28 -1.71 -3.67
CA ALA A 1 -12.27 -0.46 -2.89
C ALA A 1 -12.11 -0.73 -1.40
N VAL A 2 -12.99 -1.50 -0.74
CA VAL A 2 -12.83 -1.81 0.70
C VAL A 2 -11.57 -2.64 0.97
N ALA A 3 -11.36 -3.74 0.24
CA ALA A 3 -10.14 -4.55 0.37
C ALA A 3 -8.86 -3.71 0.20
N ILE A 4 -8.86 -2.82 -0.79
CA ILE A 4 -7.73 -1.93 -1.04
C ILE A 4 -7.59 -0.86 0.04
N ALA A 5 -8.69 -0.28 0.55
CA ALA A 5 -8.60 0.61 1.72
C ALA A 5 -8.00 -0.11 2.95
N ILE A 6 -8.25 -1.40 3.13
CA ILE A 6 -7.63 -2.22 4.17
C ILE A 6 -6.14 -2.47 3.86
N HIS A 7 -5.75 -2.55 2.59
CA HIS A 7 -4.34 -2.65 2.15
C HIS A 7 -3.56 -1.34 2.42
N ASN A 8 -4.14 -0.19 2.09
CA ASN A 8 -3.48 1.12 2.21
C ASN A 8 -3.31 1.56 3.67
N PHE A 9 -4.14 1.03 4.58
CA PHE A 9 -4.04 1.39 5.99
C PHE A 9 -2.70 0.97 6.63
N PRO A 10 -2.24 -0.30 6.54
CA PRO A 10 -0.90 -0.70 6.94
C PRO A 10 0.25 0.05 6.23
N GLU A 11 0.11 0.45 4.97
CA GLU A 11 1.13 1.27 4.28
C GLU A 11 1.34 2.61 5.00
N GLY A 12 0.24 3.26 5.38
CA GLY A 12 0.26 4.50 6.16
C GLY A 12 0.98 4.36 7.49
N ILE A 13 0.75 3.25 8.21
CA ILE A 13 1.43 2.91 9.46
C ILE A 13 2.95 2.77 9.20
N ALA A 14 3.34 1.94 8.23
CA ALA A 14 4.74 1.68 7.92
C ALA A 14 5.50 2.96 7.51
N THR A 15 4.89 3.78 6.65
CA THR A 15 5.46 5.05 6.19
C THR A 15 5.72 6.00 7.35
N PHE A 16 4.73 6.16 8.24
CA PHE A 16 4.86 7.05 9.40
C PHE A 16 5.93 6.56 10.37
N MET A 17 5.96 5.26 10.67
CA MET A 17 6.95 4.69 11.57
C MET A 17 8.38 4.83 11.03
N ALA A 18 8.58 4.60 9.73
CA ALA A 18 9.90 4.79 9.14
C ALA A 18 10.35 6.26 9.16
N ALA A 19 9.42 7.19 8.99
CA ALA A 19 9.70 8.62 9.12
C ALA A 19 10.05 9.04 10.56
N LEU A 20 9.47 8.37 11.58
CA LEU A 20 9.84 8.59 12.99
C LEU A 20 11.26 8.10 13.30
N GLU A 21 11.67 6.97 12.71
CA GLU A 21 13.01 6.42 12.92
C GLU A 21 14.08 7.27 12.24
N ASN A 22 13.87 7.62 10.97
CA ASN A 22 14.75 8.49 10.21
C ASN A 22 13.96 9.29 9.17
N PRO A 23 13.86 10.63 9.29
CA PRO A 23 13.12 11.46 8.34
C PRO A 23 13.57 11.31 6.88
N ALA A 24 14.87 11.09 6.64
CA ALA A 24 15.37 10.86 5.28
C ALA A 24 14.80 9.56 4.71
N LEU A 25 14.87 8.46 5.48
CA LEU A 25 14.28 7.17 5.12
C LEU A 25 12.76 7.27 4.92
N GLY A 26 12.08 8.07 5.75
CA GLY A 26 10.66 8.34 5.63
C GLY A 26 10.29 8.99 4.29
N ILE A 27 11.08 9.97 3.83
CA ILE A 27 10.89 10.60 2.50
C ILE A 27 11.09 9.55 1.39
N SER A 28 12.14 8.73 1.50
CA SER A 28 12.44 7.68 0.53
C SER A 28 11.29 6.68 0.38
N ILE A 29 10.76 6.22 1.51
CA ILE A 29 9.63 5.27 1.55
C ILE A 29 8.35 5.95 1.05
N ALA A 30 8.08 7.20 1.42
CA ALA A 30 6.93 7.93 0.92
C ALA A 30 6.95 8.08 -0.61
N VAL A 31 8.12 8.34 -1.21
CA VAL A 31 8.27 8.38 -2.67
C VAL A 31 8.06 7.00 -3.29
N ALA A 32 8.64 5.95 -2.71
CA ALA A 32 8.46 4.58 -3.20
C ALA A 32 6.98 4.15 -3.17
N ILE A 33 6.27 4.45 -2.09
CA ILE A 33 4.83 4.16 -1.95
C ILE A 33 4.00 5.01 -2.90
N ALA A 34 4.34 6.29 -3.10
CA ALA A 34 3.65 7.11 -4.10
C ALA A 34 3.76 6.51 -5.52
N ILE A 35 4.89 5.90 -5.86
CA ILE A 35 5.06 5.16 -7.13
C ILE A 35 4.20 3.89 -7.15
N HIS A 36 4.12 3.15 -6.05
CA HIS A 36 3.27 1.96 -5.89
C HIS A 36 1.78 2.27 -6.06
N ASN A 37 1.34 3.43 -5.56
CA ASN A 37 -0.08 3.78 -5.50
C ASN A 37 -0.64 4.26 -6.85
N ILE A 38 0.22 4.55 -7.83
CA ILE A 38 -0.22 4.86 -9.19
C ILE A 38 -0.80 3.59 -9.86
N PRO A 39 -0.06 2.47 -10.02
CA PRO A 39 -0.63 1.20 -10.48
C PRO A 39 -1.84 0.74 -9.67
N GLU A 40 -1.79 0.86 -8.34
CA GLU A 40 -2.89 0.43 -7.47
C GLU A 40 -4.15 1.27 -7.71
N GLY A 41 -4.03 2.60 -7.76
CA GLY A 41 -5.15 3.49 -8.06
C GLY A 41 -5.78 3.21 -9.43
N ILE A 42 -4.98 2.82 -10.42
CA ILE A 42 -5.47 2.36 -11.73
C ILE A 42 -6.24 1.04 -11.56
N ALA A 43 -5.69 0.07 -10.84
CA ALA A 43 -6.32 -1.22 -10.57
C ALA A 43 -7.66 -1.10 -9.82
N VAL A 44 -7.83 -0.09 -8.95
CA VAL A 44 -9.10 0.19 -8.27
C VAL A 44 -10.08 0.96 -9.15
N SER A 45 -9.61 1.99 -9.84
CA SER A 45 -10.49 2.92 -10.56
C SER A 45 -11.12 2.31 -11.82
N ILE A 46 -10.38 1.46 -12.54
CA ILE A 46 -10.84 0.85 -13.80
C ILE A 46 -12.08 -0.02 -13.59
N PRO A 47 -12.09 -1.03 -12.69
CA PRO A 47 -13.29 -1.86 -12.47
C PRO A 47 -14.50 -1.05 -12.02
N ILE A 48 -14.29 -0.02 -11.18
CA ILE A 48 -15.37 0.87 -10.72
C ILE A 48 -15.95 1.66 -11.90
N TYR A 49 -15.10 2.16 -12.81
CA TYR A 49 -15.57 2.83 -14.01
C TYR A 49 -16.40 1.88 -14.88
N TYR A 50 -15.93 0.65 -15.13
CA TYR A 50 -16.67 -0.33 -15.92
C TYR A 50 -18.00 -0.75 -15.27
N ALA A 51 -18.05 -0.84 -13.94
CA ALA A 51 -19.27 -1.18 -13.21
C ALA A 51 -20.29 -0.03 -13.13
N THR A 52 -19.83 1.24 -13.13
CA THR A 52 -20.69 2.40 -12.84
C THR A 52 -20.90 3.35 -14.01
N GLY A 53 -20.08 3.27 -15.06
CA GLY A 53 -20.03 4.20 -16.19
C GLY A 53 -19.59 5.63 -15.83
N SER A 54 -19.18 5.90 -14.58
CA SER A 54 -18.93 7.25 -14.09
C SER A 54 -17.49 7.47 -13.65
N ARG A 55 -16.76 8.31 -14.40
CA ARG A 55 -15.38 8.71 -14.05
C ARG A 55 -15.30 9.40 -12.69
N LYS A 56 -16.31 10.19 -12.34
CA LYS A 56 -16.36 10.88 -11.03
C LYS A 56 -16.49 9.89 -9.87
N LYS A 57 -17.30 8.83 -10.03
CA LYS A 57 -17.43 7.77 -9.01
C LYS A 57 -16.15 6.96 -8.90
N ALA A 58 -15.54 6.58 -10.03
CA ALA A 58 -14.26 5.88 -10.06
C ALA A 58 -13.16 6.67 -9.33
N PHE A 59 -13.01 7.95 -9.66
CA PHE A 59 -12.07 8.84 -8.98
C PHE A 59 -12.39 8.97 -7.48
N GLY A 60 -13.64 9.28 -7.13
CA GLY A 60 -14.03 9.52 -5.73
C GLY A 60 -13.82 8.29 -4.84
N ILE A 61 -14.19 7.10 -5.31
CA ILE A 61 -14.01 5.87 -4.52
C ILE A 61 -12.53 5.49 -4.40
N THR A 62 -11.73 5.69 -5.46
CA THR A 62 -10.28 5.43 -5.44
C THR A 62 -9.56 6.42 -4.51
N LEU A 63 -9.96 7.69 -4.52
CA LEU A 63 -9.45 8.68 -3.59
C LEU A 63 -9.79 8.30 -2.15
N LEU A 64 -11.03 7.86 -1.88
CA LEU A 64 -11.45 7.43 -0.56
C LEU A 64 -10.66 6.21 -0.06
N SER A 65 -10.27 5.25 -0.93
CA SER A 65 -9.39 4.16 -0.51
C SER A 65 -7.97 4.65 -0.21
N GLY A 66 -7.42 5.55 -1.02
CA GLY A 66 -6.09 6.14 -0.78
C GLY A 66 -6.03 6.97 0.51
N LEU A 67 -7.14 7.54 0.98
CA LEU A 67 -7.19 8.22 2.29
C LEU A 67 -7.00 7.28 3.49
N ALA A 68 -6.98 5.96 3.29
CA ALA A 68 -6.65 5.01 4.35
C ALA A 68 -5.17 5.10 4.78
N GLU A 69 -4.24 5.49 3.89
CA GLU A 69 -2.83 5.74 4.25
C GLU A 69 -2.67 6.87 5.27
N PRO A 70 -3.11 8.12 5.02
CA PRO A 70 -2.99 9.18 6.01
C PRO A 70 -3.79 8.87 7.28
N LEU A 71 -4.87 8.09 7.18
CA LEU A 71 -5.59 7.60 8.36
C LEU A 71 -4.74 6.63 9.18
N GLY A 72 -4.04 5.68 8.56
CA GLY A 72 -3.10 4.76 9.23
C GLY A 72 -1.95 5.49 9.92
N ALA A 73 -1.37 6.50 9.23
CA ALA A 73 -0.37 7.38 9.82
C ALA A 73 -0.92 8.15 11.04
N LEU A 74 -2.12 8.72 10.91
CA LEU A 74 -2.77 9.48 11.98
C LEU A 74 -3.09 8.59 13.19
N VAL A 75 -3.60 7.38 12.97
CA VAL A 75 -3.86 6.41 14.04
C VAL A 75 -2.56 6.07 14.77
N THR A 76 -1.48 5.87 14.03
CA THR A 76 -0.16 5.62 14.64
C THR A 76 0.30 6.79 15.48
N TYR A 77 0.16 8.02 14.98
CA TYR A 77 0.53 9.23 15.71
C TYR A 77 -0.32 9.48 16.96
N LEU A 78 -1.65 9.32 16.88
CA LEU A 78 -2.53 9.65 17.99
C LEU A 78 -2.60 8.55 19.06
N ILE A 79 -2.51 7.28 18.65
CA ILE A 79 -2.77 6.14 19.53
C ILE A 79 -1.47 5.43 19.93
N LEU A 80 -0.57 5.17 18.98
CA LEU A 80 0.61 4.33 19.24
C LEU A 80 1.81 5.11 19.77
N MET A 81 1.99 6.38 19.39
CA MET A 81 3.11 7.23 19.85
C MET A 81 3.38 7.20 21.36
N PRO A 82 2.37 7.35 22.25
CA PRO A 82 2.61 7.35 23.70
C PRO A 82 3.19 6.03 24.24
N PHE A 83 3.02 4.94 23.50
CA PHE A 83 3.45 3.59 23.87
C PHE A 83 4.64 3.10 23.02
N MET A 84 5.19 3.98 22.16
CA MET A 84 6.19 3.58 21.19
C MET A 84 7.52 3.27 21.88
N SER A 85 7.95 2.02 21.75
CA SER A 85 9.27 1.53 22.16
C SER A 85 9.86 0.70 21.02
N PRO A 86 11.18 0.43 21.00
CA PRO A 86 11.78 -0.39 19.94
C PRO A 86 11.11 -1.76 19.78
N MET A 87 10.65 -2.37 20.88
CA MET A 87 9.90 -3.63 20.86
C MET A 87 8.52 -3.47 20.21
N VAL A 88 7.77 -2.42 20.58
CA VAL A 88 6.44 -2.14 19.99
C VAL A 88 6.58 -1.80 18.51
N MET A 89 7.61 -1.03 18.15
CA MET A 89 7.92 -0.69 16.76
C MET A 89 8.20 -1.96 15.93
N GLY A 90 9.06 -2.85 16.42
CA GLY A 90 9.32 -4.13 15.76
C GLY A 90 8.08 -5.02 15.65
N ALA A 91 7.24 -5.07 16.70
CA ALA A 91 6.01 -5.85 16.69
C ALA A 91 4.99 -5.30 15.68
N VAL A 92 4.81 -3.98 15.60
CA VAL A 92 3.91 -3.36 14.62
C VAL A 92 4.42 -3.59 13.21
N PHE A 93 5.72 -3.43 12.94
CA PHE A 93 6.28 -3.75 11.63
C PHE A 93 6.09 -5.22 11.25
N ALA A 94 6.26 -6.16 12.20
CA ALA A 94 6.00 -7.57 11.95
C ALA A 94 4.54 -7.84 11.59
N VAL A 95 3.59 -7.21 12.29
CA VAL A 95 2.15 -7.32 11.99
C VAL A 95 1.83 -6.72 10.62
N VAL A 96 2.33 -5.50 10.34
CA VAL A 96 2.13 -4.84 9.04
C VAL A 96 2.69 -5.69 7.91
N ALA A 97 3.94 -6.16 8.02
CA ALA A 97 4.55 -7.02 7.02
C ALA A 97 3.76 -8.31 6.80
N GLY A 98 3.27 -8.95 7.88
CA GLY A 98 2.43 -10.14 7.79
C GLY A 98 1.11 -9.87 7.05
N ILE A 99 0.43 -8.77 7.35
CA ILE A 99 -0.80 -8.35 6.66
C ILE A 99 -0.52 -8.11 5.18
N MET A 100 0.56 -7.40 4.83
CA MET A 100 0.89 -7.10 3.44
C MET A 100 1.23 -8.35 2.62
N VAL A 101 1.96 -9.30 3.21
CA VAL A 101 2.23 -10.59 2.57
C VAL A 101 0.94 -11.36 2.36
N TYR A 102 0.06 -11.42 3.38
CA TYR A 102 -1.23 -12.09 3.25
C TYR A 102 -2.09 -11.47 2.14
N ILE A 103 -2.31 -10.15 2.15
CA ILE A 103 -3.14 -9.47 1.14
C ILE A 103 -2.53 -9.67 -0.26
N SER A 104 -1.21 -9.56 -0.41
CA SER A 104 -0.55 -9.72 -1.70
C SER A 104 -0.67 -11.14 -2.26
N VAL A 105 -0.47 -12.16 -1.42
CA VAL A 105 -0.39 -13.56 -1.87
C VAL A 105 -1.75 -14.25 -1.90
N ASP A 106 -2.63 -13.98 -0.94
CA ASP A 106 -3.91 -14.69 -0.78
C ASP A 106 -5.09 -13.95 -1.40
N GLU A 107 -5.00 -12.62 -1.56
CA GLU A 107 -6.09 -11.83 -2.17
C GLU A 107 -5.73 -11.30 -3.56
N LEU A 108 -4.63 -10.53 -3.67
CA LEU A 108 -4.31 -9.82 -4.91
C LEU A 108 -3.78 -10.74 -6.02
N LEU A 109 -2.86 -11.66 -5.71
CA LEU A 109 -2.29 -12.58 -6.70
C LEU A 109 -3.34 -13.54 -7.28
N PRO A 110 -4.23 -14.18 -6.48
CA PRO A 110 -5.30 -15.01 -7.02
C PRO A 110 -6.28 -14.20 -7.86
N GLY A 111 -6.65 -12.98 -7.43
CA GLY A 111 -7.48 -12.08 -8.23
C GLY A 111 -6.84 -11.71 -9.57
N ALA A 112 -5.54 -11.43 -9.59
CA ALA A 112 -4.81 -11.16 -10.84
C ALA A 112 -4.78 -12.37 -11.78
N HIS A 113 -4.75 -13.59 -11.24
CA HIS A 113 -4.85 -14.82 -12.02
C HIS A 113 -6.27 -15.13 -12.51
N GLU A 114 -7.30 -14.82 -11.72
CA GLU A 114 -8.69 -15.08 -12.10
C GLU A 114 -9.16 -14.17 -13.23
N TYR A 115 -8.77 -12.88 -13.18
CA TYR A 115 -9.23 -11.86 -14.12
C TYR A 115 -8.19 -11.49 -15.20
N GLY A 116 -7.01 -12.08 -15.18
CA GLY A 116 -5.90 -11.76 -16.08
C GLY A 116 -5.22 -13.00 -16.68
N GLU A 117 -4.23 -12.77 -17.53
CA GLU A 117 -3.43 -13.83 -18.14
C GLU A 117 -2.36 -14.33 -17.15
N HIS A 118 -2.26 -15.64 -16.96
CA HIS A 118 -1.41 -16.24 -15.92
C HIS A 118 0.04 -15.75 -15.96
N HIS A 119 0.69 -15.78 -17.13
CA HIS A 119 2.07 -15.33 -17.26
C HIS A 119 2.22 -13.81 -17.08
N VAL A 120 1.23 -13.01 -17.51
CA VAL A 120 1.27 -11.55 -17.37
C VAL A 120 1.16 -11.15 -15.90
N ALA A 121 0.32 -11.84 -15.12
CA ALA A 121 0.22 -11.62 -13.67
C ALA A 121 1.58 -11.87 -12.97
N ILE A 122 2.26 -12.97 -13.31
CA ILE A 122 3.59 -13.29 -12.75
C ILE A 122 4.65 -12.27 -13.20
N TYR A 123 4.66 -11.85 -14.47
CA TYR A 123 5.59 -10.81 -14.93
C TYR A 123 5.31 -9.46 -14.26
N GLY A 124 4.05 -9.11 -14.04
CA GLY A 124 3.63 -7.92 -13.28
C GLY A 124 4.11 -7.98 -11.84
N LEU A 125 3.94 -9.12 -11.16
CA LEU A 125 4.43 -9.33 -9.79
C LEU A 125 5.96 -9.14 -9.70
N ILE A 126 6.73 -9.85 -10.53
CA ILE A 126 8.20 -9.81 -10.49
C ILE A 126 8.72 -8.41 -10.85
N SER A 127 8.15 -7.78 -11.88
CA SER A 127 8.55 -6.42 -12.27
C SER A 127 8.17 -5.39 -11.22
N GLY A 128 7.00 -5.51 -10.59
CA GLY A 128 6.59 -4.68 -9.46
C GLY A 128 7.54 -4.79 -8.28
N MET A 129 7.90 -6.02 -7.88
CA MET A 129 8.91 -6.25 -6.84
C MET A 129 10.27 -5.62 -7.19
N ALA A 130 10.71 -5.74 -8.45
CA ALA A 130 11.95 -5.14 -8.91
C ALA A 130 11.90 -3.60 -8.89
N ILE A 131 10.80 -2.98 -9.32
CA ILE A 131 10.60 -1.53 -9.26
C ILE A 131 10.68 -1.06 -7.80
N MET A 132 9.97 -1.72 -6.88
CA MET A 132 10.01 -1.35 -5.46
C MET A 132 11.41 -1.48 -4.87
N ALA A 133 12.11 -2.58 -5.15
CA ALA A 133 13.48 -2.77 -4.69
C ALA A 133 14.44 -1.69 -5.23
N VAL A 134 14.36 -1.37 -6.52
CA VAL A 134 15.18 -0.33 -7.15
C VAL A 134 14.83 1.05 -6.60
N SER A 135 13.56 1.39 -6.43
CA SER A 135 13.13 2.65 -5.83
C SER A 135 13.71 2.82 -4.42
N LEU A 136 13.61 1.79 -3.57
CA LEU A 136 14.17 1.84 -2.22
C LEU A 136 15.70 2.01 -2.24
N ILE A 137 16.43 1.33 -3.12
CA ILE A 137 17.90 1.48 -3.24
C ILE A 137 18.29 2.87 -3.74
N LEU A 138 17.55 3.43 -4.70
CA LEU A 138 17.86 4.74 -5.28
C LEU A 138 17.56 5.89 -4.33
N PHE A 139 16.59 5.70 -3.42
CA PHE A 139 16.15 6.76 -2.53
C PHE A 139 16.62 6.60 -1.07
N ALA A 140 17.11 5.43 -0.63
CA ALA A 140 17.68 5.21 0.71
C ALA A 140 19.02 5.96 0.92
#